data_AF-A0A800BSQ7-F1
#
_entry.id   AF-A0A800BSQ7-F1
#
_cell.length_a   1.000
_cell.length_b   1.000
_cell.length_c   1.000
_cell.angle_alpha   90.00
_cell.angle_beta   90.00
_cell.angle_gamma   90.00
#
_symmetry.space_group_name_H-M   'P 1'
#
loop_
_entity.id
_entity.type
_entity.pdbx_description
1 polymer ?
#
loop_
_entity_poly.entity_id
_entity_poly.type
_entity_poly.pdbx_seq_one_letter_code
_entity_poly.pdbx_strand_id
1 'polypeptide(L)'
;MAGTRKWRHPGGKLRELGAQALTDAELLAILISTGIRGRSALEIADEVLDRFGPLPEMANQPLERFLEIKGLSDVKIIRIAAAFELARRLAERALQR
;
A
#
# COMPACT_ATOMS: atom_id res chain seq x y z
N MET A 1 -21.18 -1.58 25.00
CA MET A 1 -21.88 -1.06 23.81
C MET A 1 -20.82 -0.86 22.72
N ALA A 2 -20.81 -1.71 21.70
CA ALA A 2 -19.80 -1.65 20.64
C ALA A 2 -20.04 -0.38 19.81
N GLY A 3 -19.19 0.63 20.02
CA GLY A 3 -19.25 1.89 19.27
C GLY A 3 -19.10 1.60 17.77
N THR A 4 -20.00 2.16 16.98
CA THR A 4 -20.04 2.09 15.53
C THR A 4 -18.64 2.39 14.98
N ARG A 5 -17.96 1.41 14.37
CA ARG A 5 -16.65 1.63 13.71
C ARG A 5 -16.86 2.74 12.68
N LYS A 6 -16.34 3.92 12.98
CA LYS A 6 -16.58 5.15 12.19
C LYS A 6 -15.88 5.10 10.83
N TRP A 7 -14.84 4.29 10.70
CA TRP A 7 -14.15 4.02 9.44
C TRP A 7 -14.56 2.66 8.83
N ARG A 8 -14.87 2.67 7.53
CA ARG A 8 -15.18 1.46 6.72
C ARG A 8 -14.14 1.16 5.63
N HIS A 9 -13.10 1.98 5.52
CA HIS A 9 -12.05 1.85 4.51
C HIS A 9 -10.70 2.39 5.04
N PRO A 10 -9.56 1.95 4.47
CA PRO A 10 -8.23 2.30 4.96
C PRO A 10 -7.96 3.81 5.10
N GLY A 11 -8.42 4.63 4.14
CA GLY A 11 -8.24 6.09 4.19
C GLY A 11 -8.95 6.75 5.38
N GLY A 12 -10.17 6.31 5.70
CA GLY A 12 -10.88 6.76 6.90
C GLY A 12 -10.17 6.34 8.18
N LYS A 13 -9.65 5.11 8.23
CA LYS A 13 -8.86 4.60 9.36
C LYS A 13 -7.59 5.42 9.55
N LEU A 14 -6.87 5.75 8.47
CA LEU A 14 -5.67 6.58 8.49
C LEU A 14 -5.97 7.97 9.05
N ARG A 15 -7.06 8.60 8.61
CA ARG A 15 -7.46 9.93 9.06
C ARG A 15 -7.82 9.97 10.55
N GLU A 16 -8.46 8.93 11.06
CA GLU A 16 -9.01 8.93 12.43
C GLU A 16 -8.06 8.33 13.46
N LEU A 17 -7.30 7.29 13.11
CA LEU A 17 -6.43 6.55 14.02
C LEU A 17 -4.94 6.76 13.76
N GLY A 18 -4.56 7.33 12.62
CA GLY A 18 -3.16 7.49 12.22
C GLY A 18 -2.56 6.26 11.53
N ALA A 19 -1.39 6.44 10.91
CA ALA A 19 -0.74 5.43 10.09
C ALA A 19 -0.33 4.18 10.86
N GLN A 20 0.04 4.32 12.13
CA GLN A 20 0.44 3.24 13.02
C GLN A 20 -0.67 2.22 13.30
N ALA A 21 -1.94 2.57 13.06
CA ALA A 21 -3.06 1.65 13.20
C ALA A 21 -3.29 0.79 11.95
N LEU A 22 -2.63 1.09 10.84
CA LEU A 22 -2.83 0.40 9.56
C LEU A 22 -1.87 -0.77 9.42
N THR A 23 -2.36 -1.80 8.75
CA THR A 23 -1.53 -2.89 8.21
C THR A 23 -0.84 -2.45 6.92
N ASP A 24 0.20 -3.17 6.51
CA ASP A 24 0.88 -2.93 5.22
C ASP A 24 -0.10 -3.03 4.03
N ALA A 25 -1.03 -3.99 4.07
CA ALA A 25 -2.08 -4.13 3.07
C ALA A 25 -2.99 -2.90 3.01
N GLU A 26 -3.36 -2.34 4.16
CA GLU A 26 -4.17 -1.11 4.22
C GLU A 26 -3.40 0.12 3.70
N LEU A 27 -2.10 0.22 3.98
CA LEU A 27 -1.24 1.28 3.43
C LEU A 27 -1.12 1.16 1.91
N LEU A 28 -0.87 -0.04 1.40
CA LEU A 28 -0.83 -0.31 -0.04
C LEU A 28 -2.19 -0.05 -0.71
N ALA A 29 -3.29 -0.43 -0.07
CA ALA A 29 -4.64 -0.17 -0.59
C ALA A 29 -4.91 1.34 -0.77
N ILE A 30 -4.35 2.20 0.09
CA ILE A 30 -4.42 3.66 -0.07
C ILE A 30 -3.65 4.12 -1.30
N LEU A 31 -2.47 3.56 -1.55
CA LEU A 31 -1.67 3.85 -2.76
C LEU A 31 -2.34 3.33 -4.03
N ILE A 32 -3.01 2.18 -3.97
CA ILE A 32 -3.82 1.61 -5.06
C ILE A 32 -5.07 2.47 -5.33
N SER A 33 -5.60 3.12 -4.28
CA SER A 33 -6.75 4.05 -4.28
C SER A 33 -8.10 3.42 -4.59
N THR A 34 -8.26 2.83 -5.77
CA THR A 34 -9.50 2.21 -6.20
C THR A 34 -9.26 0.76 -6.61
N GLY A 35 -10.20 -0.10 -6.27
CA GLY A 35 -10.22 -1.48 -6.74
C GLY A 35 -10.56 -1.59 -8.22
N ILE A 36 -10.91 -2.79 -8.64
CA ILE A 36 -11.52 -3.08 -9.94
C ILE A 36 -12.88 -3.75 -9.72
N ARG A 37 -13.64 -3.98 -10.81
CA ARG A 37 -14.91 -4.71 -10.71
C ARG A 37 -14.68 -6.08 -10.08
N GLY A 38 -15.35 -6.33 -8.94
CA GLY A 38 -15.29 -7.60 -8.22
C GLY A 38 -14.07 -7.78 -7.31
N ARG A 39 -13.19 -6.77 -7.17
CA ARG A 39 -12.04 -6.80 -6.25
C ARG A 39 -11.76 -5.42 -5.67
N SER A 40 -11.77 -5.29 -4.35
CA SER A 40 -11.41 -4.08 -3.63
C SER A 40 -9.92 -3.76 -3.74
N ALA A 41 -9.53 -2.52 -3.43
CA ALA A 41 -8.12 -2.14 -3.37
C ALA A 41 -7.35 -2.92 -2.29
N LEU A 42 -8.04 -3.35 -1.22
CA LEU A 42 -7.47 -4.17 -0.16
C LEU A 42 -7.16 -5.58 -0.67
N GLU A 43 -8.10 -6.23 -1.38
CA GLU A 43 -7.86 -7.55 -1.99
C GLU A 43 -6.76 -7.53 -3.08
N ILE A 44 -6.51 -6.38 -3.71
CA ILE A 44 -5.38 -6.23 -4.64
C ILE A 44 -4.08 -6.05 -3.83
N ALA A 45 -4.11 -5.28 -2.74
CA ALA A 45 -2.96 -5.09 -1.87
C ALA A 45 -2.51 -6.41 -1.20
N ASP A 46 -3.46 -7.24 -0.78
CA ASP A 46 -3.18 -8.56 -0.22
C ASP A 46 -2.50 -9.46 -1.27
N GLU A 47 -3.00 -9.52 -2.52
CA GLU A 47 -2.34 -10.29 -3.60
C GLU A 47 -0.91 -9.79 -3.87
N VAL A 48 -0.68 -8.47 -3.78
CA VAL A 48 0.65 -7.89 -3.94
C VAL A 48 1.61 -8.40 -2.86
N LEU A 49 1.18 -8.39 -1.59
CA LEU A 49 1.98 -8.90 -0.48
C LEU A 49 2.19 -10.41 -0.57
N ASP A 50 1.18 -11.17 -0.96
CA ASP A 50 1.28 -12.62 -1.14
C ASP A 50 2.27 -12.99 -2.26
N ARG A 51 2.31 -12.20 -3.34
CA ARG A 51 3.20 -12.47 -4.50
C ARG A 51 4.63 -11.99 -4.28
N PHE A 52 4.82 -10.82 -3.67
CA PHE A 52 6.13 -10.15 -3.60
C PHE A 52 6.75 -10.13 -2.20
N GLY A 53 6.03 -10.63 -1.20
CA GLY A 53 6.47 -10.64 0.19
C GLY A 53 6.31 -9.28 0.89
N PRO A 54 6.93 -9.14 2.07
CA PRO A 54 6.92 -7.92 2.86
C PRO A 54 7.47 -6.69 2.09
N LEU A 55 7.16 -5.48 2.57
CA LEU A 55 7.53 -4.23 1.91
C LEU A 55 9.02 -4.10 1.52
N PRO A 56 10.01 -4.53 2.33
CA PRO A 56 11.42 -4.45 1.94
C PRO A 56 11.77 -5.34 0.72
N GLU A 57 11.17 -6.51 0.61
CA GLU A 57 11.39 -7.42 -0.52
C GLU A 57 10.73 -6.87 -1.78
N MET A 58 9.51 -6.38 -1.64
CA MET A 58 8.73 -5.75 -2.70
C MET A 58 9.43 -4.51 -3.29
N ALA A 59 10.07 -3.68 -2.45
CA ALA A 59 10.78 -2.48 -2.89
C ALA A 59 11.97 -2.78 -3.82
N ASN A 60 12.47 -4.02 -3.83
CA ASN A 60 13.57 -4.47 -4.68
C ASN A 60 13.10 -5.19 -5.96
N GLN A 61 11.79 -5.35 -6.18
CA GLN A 61 11.25 -6.02 -7.36
C GLN A 61 11.14 -5.06 -8.55
N PRO A 62 11.37 -5.54 -9.80
CA PRO A 62 11.09 -4.76 -11.00
C PRO A 62 9.62 -4.35 -11.08
N LEU A 63 9.35 -3.09 -11.43
CA LEU A 63 7.99 -2.53 -11.48
C LEU A 63 7.10 -3.25 -12.50
N GLU A 64 7.69 -3.78 -13.56
CA GLU A 64 7.00 -4.52 -14.62
C GLU A 64 6.33 -5.78 -14.08
N ARG A 65 6.87 -6.37 -12.99
CA ARG A 65 6.26 -7.55 -12.36
C ARG A 65 4.91 -7.22 -11.72
N PHE A 66 4.72 -6.00 -11.26
CA PHE A 66 3.44 -5.57 -10.68
C PHE A 66 2.34 -5.47 -11.73
N LEU A 67 2.68 -5.28 -13.01
CA LEU A 67 1.71 -5.30 -14.12
C LEU A 67 1.09 -6.69 -14.31
N GLU A 68 1.72 -7.75 -13.80
CA GLU A 68 1.17 -9.12 -13.81
C GLU A 68 -0.05 -9.26 -12.87
N ILE A 69 -0.28 -8.31 -11.96
CA ILE A 69 -1.43 -8.32 -11.04
C ILE A 69 -2.59 -7.55 -11.65
N LYS A 70 -3.71 -8.25 -11.86
CA LYS A 70 -4.92 -7.65 -12.42
C LYS A 70 -5.45 -6.56 -11.49
N GLY A 71 -5.45 -5.33 -11.99
CA GLY A 71 -5.93 -4.15 -11.26
C GLY A 71 -4.83 -3.18 -10.83
N LEU A 72 -3.56 -3.50 -11.10
CA LEU A 72 -2.43 -2.57 -11.05
C LEU A 72 -2.13 -2.02 -12.45
N SER A 73 -2.52 -0.77 -12.69
CA SER A 73 -2.09 0.00 -13.86
C SER A 73 -0.81 0.76 -13.59
N ASP A 74 -0.18 1.29 -14.64
CA ASP A 74 1.03 2.14 -14.52
C ASP A 74 0.87 3.22 -13.46
N VAL A 75 -0.26 3.92 -13.43
CA VAL A 75 -0.52 4.99 -12.44
C VAL A 75 -0.46 4.47 -11.00
N LYS A 76 -0.97 3.27 -10.75
CA LYS A 76 -0.96 2.67 -9.41
C LYS A 76 0.44 2.19 -9.02
N ILE A 77 1.16 1.60 -9.97
CA ILE A 77 2.54 1.14 -9.78
C ILE A 77 3.48 2.31 -9.54
N ILE A 78 3.36 3.40 -10.31
CA ILE A 78 4.14 4.64 -10.13
C ILE A 78 3.93 5.21 -8.72
N ARG A 79 2.70 5.18 -8.18
CA ARG A 79 2.43 5.63 -6.80
C ARG A 79 3.12 4.77 -5.75
N ILE A 80 3.14 3.45 -5.93
CA ILE A 80 3.84 2.52 -5.04
C ILE A 80 5.35 2.76 -5.10
N ALA A 81 5.90 2.85 -6.32
CA ALA A 81 7.33 3.12 -6.55
C ALA A 81 7.77 4.44 -5.91
N ALA A 82 6.99 5.50 -6.08
CA ALA A 82 7.26 6.80 -5.46
C ALA A 82 7.25 6.73 -3.92
N ALA A 83 6.34 5.94 -3.33
CA ALA A 83 6.28 5.76 -1.89
C ALA A 83 7.53 5.04 -1.35
N PHE A 84 7.98 3.97 -2.01
CA PHE A 84 9.21 3.28 -1.64
C PHE A 84 10.45 4.16 -1.77
N GLU A 85 10.53 4.94 -2.85
CA GLU A 85 11.62 5.89 -3.06
C GLU A 85 11.68 6.95 -1.95
N LEU A 86 10.53 7.49 -1.54
CA LEU A 86 10.47 8.44 -0.43
C LEU A 86 10.90 7.78 0.89
N ALA A 87 10.45 6.56 1.17
CA ALA A 87 10.85 5.81 2.36
C ALA A 87 12.37 5.59 2.40
N ARG A 88 12.97 5.19 1.27
CA ARG A 88 14.41 4.99 1.12
C ARG A 88 15.19 6.28 1.39
N ARG A 89 14.81 7.40 0.77
CA ARG A 89 15.45 8.71 0.99
C ARG A 89 15.36 9.18 2.44
N LEU A 90 14.23 8.93 3.10
CA LEU A 90 14.05 9.29 4.51
C LEU A 90 14.94 8.44 5.42
N ALA A 91 15.03 7.13 5.16
CA ALA A 91 15.90 6.22 5.90
C ALA A 91 17.38 6.58 5.74
N GLU A 92 17.83 6.84 4.51
CA GLU A 92 19.21 7.28 4.23
C GLU A 92 19.58 8.55 4.99
N ARG A 93 18.68 9.56 5.00
CA ARG A 93 18.89 10.81 5.75
C ARG A 93 18.89 10.61 7.26
N ALA A 94 18.13 9.63 7.77
CA ALA A 94 18.10 9.32 9.19
C ALA A 94 19.39 8.65 9.67
N LEU A 95 20.05 7.86 8.80
CA LEU A 95 21.34 7.21 9.09
C LEU A 95 22.56 8.14 8.92
N GLN A 96 22.41 9.24 8.19
CA GLN A 96 23.45 10.28 8.02
C GLN A 96 23.49 11.29 9.17
N ARG A 97 22.76 11.05 10.25
CA ARG A 97 22.73 11.86 11.48
C ARG A 97 23.54 11.17 12.57
#